data_AF-A0A5C1A4U8-F1
#
_entry.id   AF-A0A5C1A4U8-F1
#
_cell.length_a   1.000
_cell.length_b   1.000
_cell.length_c   1.000
_cell.angle_alpha   90.00
_cell.angle_beta   90.00
_cell.angle_gamma   90.00
#
_symmetry.space_group_name_H-M   'P 1'
#
loop_
_entity.id
_entity.type
_entity.pdbx_description
1 polymer ?
#
loop_
_entity_poly.entity_id
_entity_poly.type
_entity_poly.pdbx_seq_one_letter_code
_entity_poly.pdbx_strand_id
1 'polypeptide(L)'
;MKLPRKRRTLVIILLCFFAVCLSQCLVGWPNLMPGRVKLPRKELPDSIESNTERHPSGHFNGHTEQSIVERFGQPSTQWAGQYGHPELKVRLIFPDAVTFVYETPKGSLYLSFCQQDGQRVCFSSDWLPTGGFF
;
A
#
# COMPACT_ATOMS: atom_id res chain seq x y z
N MET A 1 -9.79 -35.68 -40.01
CA MET A 1 -8.84 -36.74 -39.58
C MET A 1 -9.35 -37.44 -38.31
N LYS A 2 -9.67 -38.74 -38.38
CA LYS A 2 -10.10 -39.52 -37.20
C LYS A 2 -8.86 -40.01 -36.44
N LEU A 3 -8.61 -39.46 -35.25
CA LEU A 3 -7.55 -39.94 -34.36
C LEU A 3 -7.81 -41.41 -33.97
N PRO A 4 -6.78 -42.28 -34.00
CA PRO A 4 -6.91 -43.69 -33.64
C PRO A 4 -7.40 -43.84 -32.20
N ARG A 5 -8.31 -44.80 -31.97
CA ARG A 5 -9.06 -45.00 -30.72
C ARG A 5 -8.18 -44.95 -29.46
N LYS A 6 -6.96 -45.50 -29.51
CA LYS A 6 -6.01 -45.52 -28.39
C LYS A 6 -5.50 -44.13 -27.96
N ARG A 7 -5.40 -43.16 -28.89
CA ARG A 7 -4.94 -41.79 -28.57
C ARG A 7 -6.02 -40.95 -27.88
N ARG A 8 -7.30 -41.25 -28.12
CA ARG A 8 -8.42 -40.54 -27.47
C ARG A 8 -8.49 -40.83 -25.98
N THR A 9 -8.25 -42.09 -25.59
CA THR A 9 -8.27 -42.49 -24.18
C THR A 9 -7.16 -41.81 -23.38
N LEU A 10 -5.96 -41.68 -23.94
CA LEU A 10 -4.82 -41.06 -23.26
C LEU A 10 -5.02 -39.56 -23.02
N VAL A 11 -5.62 -38.85 -23.99
CA VAL A 11 -5.94 -37.42 -23.85
C VAL A 11 -7.00 -37.18 -22.78
N ILE A 12 -8.01 -38.05 -22.67
CA ILE A 12 -9.07 -37.94 -21.64
C ILE A 12 -8.47 -38.16 -20.25
N ILE A 13 -7.60 -39.15 -20.07
CA ILE A 13 -6.93 -39.41 -18.79
C ILE A 13 -6.06 -38.21 -18.36
N LEU A 14 -5.31 -37.61 -19.29
CA LEU A 14 -4.50 -36.42 -19.01
C LEU A 14 -5.34 -35.21 -18.60
N LEU A 15 -6.48 -34.97 -19.27
CA LEU A 15 -7.39 -33.87 -18.91
C LEU A 15 -8.02 -34.07 -17.53
N CYS A 16 -8.38 -35.31 -17.16
CA CYS A 16 -8.91 -35.62 -15.83
C CYS A 16 -7.87 -35.39 -14.73
N PHE A 17 -6.61 -35.77 -14.94
CA PHE A 17 -5.53 -35.50 -13.97
C PHE A 17 -5.27 -34.01 -13.78
N PHE A 18 -5.30 -33.22 -14.86
CA PHE A 18 -5.10 -31.77 -14.80
C PHE A 18 -6.24 -31.06 -14.03
N ALA A 19 -7.49 -31.50 -14.23
CA ALA A 19 -8.64 -30.94 -13.52
C ALA A 19 -8.60 -31.22 -12.01
N VAL A 20 -8.14 -32.41 -11.59
CA VAL A 20 -8.02 -32.76 -10.16
C VAL A 20 -6.90 -31.95 -9.48
N CYS A 21 -5.75 -31.75 -10.14
CA CYS A 21 -4.68 -30.92 -9.57
C CYS A 21 -5.07 -29.44 -9.43
N LEU A 22 -5.79 -28.86 -10.40
CA LEU A 22 -6.26 -27.47 -10.31
C LEU A 22 -7.27 -27.26 -9.17
N SER A 23 -8.08 -28.28 -8.87
CA SER A 23 -9.07 -28.20 -7.78
C SER A 23 -8.45 -28.17 -6.38
N GLN A 24 -7.25 -28.75 -6.19
CA GLN A 24 -6.57 -28.75 -4.89
C GLN A 24 -5.76 -27.48 -4.62
N CYS A 25 -5.47 -26.67 -5.64
CA CYS A 25 -4.83 -25.38 -5.44
C CYS A 25 -5.79 -24.28 -4.94
N LEU A 26 -7.11 -24.47 -5.03
CA LEU A 26 -8.10 -23.42 -4.74
C LEU A 26 -8.81 -23.58 -3.38
N VAL A 27 -8.66 -24.70 -2.66
CA VAL A 27 -9.41 -24.98 -1.42
C VAL A 27 -8.55 -24.78 -0.15
N GLY A 28 -7.31 -24.31 -0.29
CA GLY A 28 -6.31 -24.32 0.78
C GLY A 28 -5.80 -22.96 1.25
N TRP A 29 -6.51 -21.85 1.02
CA TRP A 29 -6.16 -20.60 1.69
C TRP A 29 -6.97 -20.47 2.97
N PRO A 30 -6.37 -20.73 4.15
CA PRO A 30 -7.05 -20.42 5.40
C PRO A 30 -7.41 -18.94 5.38
N ASN A 31 -8.65 -18.65 5.77
CA ASN A 31 -9.12 -17.33 6.15
C ASN A 31 -8.26 -16.79 7.31
N LEU A 32 -7.04 -16.36 7.02
CA LEU A 32 -6.33 -15.36 7.78
C LEU A 32 -6.98 -14.03 7.45
N MET A 33 -8.21 -13.85 7.93
CA MET A 33 -8.67 -12.51 8.27
C MET A 33 -7.62 -11.98 9.24
N PRO A 34 -6.82 -10.96 8.89
CA PRO A 34 -5.95 -10.35 9.87
C PRO A 34 -6.87 -9.84 10.97
N GLY A 35 -6.89 -10.53 12.10
CA GLY A 35 -7.40 -9.96 13.33
C GLY A 35 -6.75 -8.59 13.43
N ARG A 36 -7.55 -7.54 13.65
CA ARG A 36 -7.03 -6.20 13.91
C ARG A 36 -6.16 -6.31 15.15
N VAL A 37 -4.89 -6.62 14.95
CA VAL A 37 -3.84 -6.39 15.93
C VAL A 37 -3.93 -4.89 16.15
N LYS A 38 -4.48 -4.48 17.29
CA LYS A 38 -4.26 -3.13 17.81
C LYS A 38 -2.77 -3.03 18.02
N LEU A 39 -2.05 -2.62 16.97
CA LEU A 39 -0.66 -2.23 17.08
C LEU A 39 -0.61 -1.23 18.23
N PRO A 40 0.31 -1.41 19.21
CA PRO A 40 0.51 -0.41 20.23
C PRO A 40 0.71 0.92 19.50
N ARG A 41 -0.24 1.84 19.67
CA ARG A 41 -0.23 3.16 19.07
C ARG A 41 0.98 3.86 19.65
N LYS A 42 2.14 3.73 18.99
CA LYS A 42 3.27 4.60 19.27
C LYS A 42 2.77 5.99 18.97
N GLU A 43 2.52 6.75 20.02
CA GLU A 43 2.21 8.18 19.92
C GLU A 43 3.30 8.79 19.04
N LEU A 44 2.90 9.53 18.00
CA LEU A 44 3.88 10.24 17.19
C LEU A 44 4.62 11.21 18.13
N PRO A 45 5.94 11.36 17.96
CA PRO A 45 6.73 12.19 18.87
C PRO A 45 6.13 13.59 18.94
N ASP A 46 5.97 14.13 20.17
CA ASP A 46 5.33 15.42 20.52
C ASP A 46 5.73 16.60 19.61
N SER A 47 6.89 16.51 18.95
CA SER A 47 7.32 17.43 17.88
C SER A 47 6.32 17.61 16.73
N ILE A 48 5.42 16.65 16.47
CA ILE A 48 4.32 16.82 15.50
C ILE A 48 3.08 17.39 16.19
N GLU A 49 2.94 17.25 17.50
CA GLU A 49 1.72 17.62 18.19
C GLU A 49 1.77 19.01 18.85
N SER A 50 2.95 19.60 19.02
CA SER A 50 3.14 20.84 19.79
C SER A 50 3.10 22.13 18.98
N ASN A 51 2.87 22.07 17.66
CA ASN A 51 2.88 23.25 16.78
C ASN A 51 1.55 23.47 16.03
N THR A 52 0.45 23.35 16.79
CA THR A 52 -0.97 23.37 16.38
C THR A 52 -1.41 24.55 15.50
N GLU A 53 -0.57 25.55 15.26
CA GLU A 53 -0.93 26.71 14.43
C GLU A 53 -0.17 26.83 13.10
N ARG A 54 0.92 26.08 12.90
CA ARG A 54 1.69 26.10 11.63
C ARG A 54 2.41 24.77 11.44
N HIS A 55 1.73 23.76 10.91
CA HIS A 55 2.44 22.67 10.25
C HIS A 55 2.69 23.09 8.81
N PRO A 56 3.92 23.50 8.44
CA PRO A 56 4.20 23.84 7.06
C PRO A 56 4.09 22.56 6.24
N SER A 57 3.09 22.51 5.36
CA SER A 57 3.05 21.58 4.23
C SER A 57 4.45 21.47 3.61
N GLY A 58 4.88 20.24 3.34
CA GLY A 58 6.19 19.98 2.74
C GLY A 58 7.37 19.82 3.71
N HIS A 59 7.18 19.82 5.04
CA HIS A 59 8.28 19.61 5.99
C HIS A 59 9.07 18.31 5.76
N PHE A 60 8.43 17.28 5.22
CA PHE A 60 9.05 15.98 4.95
C PHE A 60 9.50 15.79 3.50
N ASN A 61 9.36 16.81 2.64
CA ASN A 61 9.78 16.69 1.24
C ASN A 61 11.31 16.49 1.16
N GLY A 62 11.75 15.53 0.34
CA GLY A 62 13.14 15.12 0.21
C GLY A 62 13.59 14.04 1.20
N HIS A 63 12.79 13.71 2.22
CA HIS A 63 13.11 12.60 3.12
C HIS A 63 12.89 11.24 2.46
N THR A 64 13.74 10.26 2.77
CA THR A 64 13.56 8.89 2.29
C THR A 64 12.47 8.16 3.08
N GLU A 65 11.79 7.20 2.46
CA GLU A 65 10.82 6.33 3.13
C GLU A 65 11.43 5.69 4.38
N GLN A 66 12.66 5.18 4.27
CA GLN A 66 13.37 4.58 5.40
C GLN A 66 13.52 5.56 6.56
N SER A 67 13.96 6.80 6.33
CA SER A 67 14.12 7.79 7.39
C SER A 67 12.79 8.16 8.08
N ILE A 68 11.69 8.18 7.32
CA ILE A 68 10.35 8.42 7.85
C ILE A 68 9.87 7.22 8.69
N VAL A 69 10.08 6.01 8.21
CA VAL A 69 9.72 4.77 8.92
C VAL A 69 10.55 4.58 10.18
N GLU A 70 11.84 4.92 10.16
CA GLU A 70 12.69 4.91 11.35
C GLU A 70 12.20 5.91 12.40
N ARG A 71 11.71 7.09 11.96
CA ARG A 71 11.23 8.15 12.86
C ARG A 71 9.83 7.88 13.43
N PHE A 72 8.88 7.43 12.61
CA PHE A 72 7.47 7.30 13.01
C PHE A 72 6.98 5.86 13.16
N GLY A 73 7.78 4.89 12.72
CA GLY A 73 7.35 3.51 12.56
C GLY A 73 6.64 3.27 11.23
N GLN A 74 5.99 2.11 11.15
CA GLN A 74 5.20 1.73 9.98
C GLN A 74 3.95 2.62 9.86
N PRO A 75 3.54 2.99 8.64
CA PRO A 75 2.32 3.75 8.44
C PRO A 75 1.09 2.94 8.87
N SER A 76 0.04 3.65 9.27
CA SER A 76 -1.27 3.06 9.59
C SER A 76 -1.93 2.48 8.34
N THR A 77 -1.82 3.22 7.24
CA THR A 77 -2.40 2.85 5.93
C THR A 77 -1.42 3.23 4.81
N GLN A 78 -1.40 2.43 3.74
CA GLN A 78 -0.66 2.74 2.51
C GLN A 78 -1.48 2.42 1.26
N TRP A 79 -1.32 3.19 0.20
CA TRP A 79 -1.88 2.88 -1.12
C TRP A 79 -1.04 3.47 -2.26
N ALA A 80 -1.22 2.93 -3.47
CA ALA A 80 -0.60 3.46 -4.68
C ALA A 80 -1.32 4.74 -5.15
N GLY A 81 -0.56 5.78 -5.44
CA GLY A 81 -1.04 7.11 -5.82
C GLY A 81 -0.56 8.20 -4.87
N GLN A 82 -0.95 9.44 -5.17
CA GLN A 82 -0.74 10.62 -4.33
C GLN A 82 -2.01 10.95 -3.54
N TYR A 83 -1.84 11.47 -2.33
CA TYR A 83 -2.90 12.12 -1.59
C TYR A 83 -3.34 13.47 -2.21
N GLY A 84 -4.61 13.84 -2.04
CA GLY A 84 -5.12 15.19 -2.32
C GLY A 84 -5.29 15.60 -3.79
N HIS A 85 -4.78 14.82 -4.75
CA HIS A 85 -4.89 15.16 -6.17
C HIS A 85 -5.25 13.94 -7.04
N PRO A 86 -6.51 13.82 -7.51
CA PRO A 86 -6.90 12.79 -8.48
C PRO A 86 -6.48 13.14 -9.92
N GLU A 87 -5.76 14.25 -10.12
CA GLU A 87 -5.42 14.72 -11.47
C GLU A 87 -4.48 13.75 -12.20
N LEU A 88 -4.85 13.44 -13.45
CA LEU A 88 -4.04 12.65 -14.38
C LEU A 88 -2.58 13.14 -14.49
N LYS A 89 -2.34 14.44 -14.34
CA LYS A 89 -1.01 15.05 -14.45
C LYS A 89 -0.03 14.53 -13.40
N VAL A 90 -0.46 14.43 -12.14
CA VAL A 90 0.38 13.89 -11.06
C VAL A 90 0.80 12.47 -11.37
N ARG A 91 -0.15 11.64 -11.84
CA ARG A 91 0.13 10.25 -12.20
C ARG A 91 1.10 10.12 -13.39
N LEU A 92 1.16 11.12 -14.27
CA LEU A 92 2.14 11.16 -15.36
C LEU A 92 3.55 11.55 -14.86
N ILE A 93 3.62 12.41 -13.84
CA ILE A 93 4.90 12.87 -13.26
C ILE A 93 5.48 11.83 -12.29
N PHE A 94 4.62 11.23 -11.45
CA PHE A 94 4.96 10.24 -10.43
C PHE A 94 4.12 8.96 -10.63
N PRO A 95 4.40 8.17 -11.69
CA PRO A 95 3.59 6.99 -12.03
C PRO A 95 3.66 5.86 -11.00
N ASP A 96 4.66 5.90 -10.15
CA ASP A 96 5.01 4.95 -9.10
C ASP A 96 4.74 5.50 -7.69
N ALA A 97 3.98 6.60 -7.60
CA ALA A 97 3.68 7.23 -6.33
C ALA A 97 3.04 6.24 -5.34
N VAL A 98 3.43 6.34 -4.07
CA VAL A 98 2.81 5.63 -2.95
C VAL A 98 2.55 6.63 -1.83
N THR A 99 1.35 6.59 -1.26
CA THR A 99 0.97 7.41 -0.12
C THR A 99 0.99 6.59 1.15
N PHE A 100 1.63 7.11 2.19
CA PHE A 100 1.59 6.63 3.57
C PHE A 100 0.73 7.55 4.42
N VAL A 101 -0.02 6.97 5.35
CA VAL A 101 -0.82 7.70 6.33
C VAL A 101 -0.43 7.32 7.73
N TYR A 102 -0.19 8.33 8.55
CA TYR A 102 0.05 8.21 9.97
C TYR A 102 -1.12 8.86 10.73
N GLU A 103 -1.96 8.03 11.35
CA GLU A 103 -3.17 8.48 12.05
C GLU A 103 -2.91 8.76 13.54
N THR A 104 -3.29 9.95 14.00
CA THR A 104 -3.27 10.35 15.42
C THR A 104 -4.66 10.74 15.90
N PRO A 105 -4.88 10.90 17.21
CA PRO A 105 -6.13 11.49 17.71
C PRO A 105 -6.40 12.90 17.17
N LYS A 106 -5.36 13.67 16.82
CA LYS A 106 -5.42 15.08 16.42
C LYS A 106 -5.55 15.27 14.91
N GLY A 107 -5.23 14.26 14.11
CA GLY A 107 -5.31 14.34 12.66
C GLY A 107 -4.58 13.19 11.97
N SER A 108 -4.33 13.36 10.69
CA SER A 108 -3.62 12.41 9.84
C SER A 108 -2.54 13.11 9.04
N LEU A 109 -1.34 12.56 9.06
CA LEU A 109 -0.23 12.98 8.20
C LEU A 109 -0.22 12.09 6.96
N TYR A 110 -0.32 12.71 5.79
CA TYR A 110 -0.26 12.06 4.49
C TYR A 110 1.08 12.39 3.85
N LEU A 111 1.86 11.35 3.53
CA LEU A 111 3.17 11.47 2.89
C LEU A 111 3.15 10.71 1.57
N SER A 112 3.42 11.39 0.46
CA SER A 112 3.49 10.78 -0.86
C SER A 112 4.96 10.64 -1.30
N PHE A 113 5.34 9.44 -1.72
CA PHE A 113 6.69 9.08 -2.11
C PHE A 113 6.76 8.67 -3.59
N CYS A 114 7.87 8.93 -4.25
CA CYS A 114 8.19 8.44 -5.59
C CYS A 114 9.58 7.81 -5.59
N GLN A 115 9.89 6.97 -6.58
CA GLN A 115 11.21 6.40 -6.75
C GLN A 115 12.18 7.44 -7.34
N GLN A 116 13.28 7.65 -6.67
CA GLN A 116 14.39 8.49 -7.12
C GLN A 116 15.71 7.80 -6.73
N ASP A 117 16.59 7.59 -7.71
CA ASP A 117 17.93 7.01 -7.50
C ASP A 117 17.93 5.68 -6.71
N GLY A 118 16.92 4.84 -6.95
CA GLY A 118 16.80 3.53 -6.28
C GLY A 118 16.24 3.61 -4.85
N GLN A 119 15.84 4.79 -4.37
CA GLN A 119 15.18 5.00 -3.09
C GLN A 119 13.80 5.62 -3.27
N ARG A 120 12.92 5.47 -2.29
CA ARG A 120 11.65 6.21 -2.26
C ARG A 120 11.84 7.50 -1.48
N VAL A 121 11.52 8.62 -2.13
CA VAL A 121 11.71 9.97 -1.60
C VAL A 121 10.35 10.66 -1.52
N CYS A 122 10.06 11.26 -0.37
CA CYS A 122 8.84 12.01 -0.14
C CYS A 122 8.82 13.26 -1.00
N PHE A 123 7.79 13.45 -1.82
CA PHE A 123 7.63 14.63 -2.67
C PHE A 123 6.42 15.49 -2.28
N SER A 124 5.49 14.97 -1.49
CA SER A 124 4.35 15.71 -0.92
C SER A 124 4.11 15.27 0.52
N SER A 125 3.77 16.23 1.37
CA SER A 125 3.58 16.05 2.80
C SER A 125 2.50 17.00 3.30
N ASP A 126 1.36 16.44 3.69
CA ASP A 126 0.17 17.19 4.05
C ASP A 126 -0.41 16.71 5.39
N TRP A 127 -0.83 17.66 6.22
CA TRP A 127 -1.48 17.37 7.50
C TRP A 127 -2.96 17.71 7.43
N LEU A 128 -3.82 16.75 7.79
CA LEU A 128 -5.24 16.97 7.94
C LEU A 128 -5.63 16.88 9.43
N PRO A 129 -6.10 17.95 10.07
CA PRO A 129 -6.63 17.86 11.43
C PRO A 129 -7.89 16.99 11.48
N THR A 130 -8.15 16.38 12.63
CA THR A 130 -9.38 15.60 12.86
C THR A 130 -10.62 16.46 12.58
N GLY A 131 -11.51 15.95 11.72
CA GLY A 131 -12.71 16.67 11.27
C GLY A 131 -12.48 17.67 10.13
N GLY A 132 -11.26 17.77 9.61
CA GLY A 132 -10.99 18.45 8.35
C GLY A 132 -11.46 17.64 7.14
N PHE A 133 -11.93 18.34 6.11
CA PHE A 133 -12.32 17.78 4.82
C PHE A 133 -11.69 18.63 3.71
N PHE A 134 -11.50 18.04 2.53
CA PHE A 134 -11.02 18.72 1.31
C PHE A 134 -12.19 18.98 0.36
#